data_AF-A0A1B8CV08-F1
#
_entry.id   AF-A0A1B8CV08-F1
#
_cell.length_a   1.000
_cell.length_b   1.000
_cell.length_c   1.000
_cell.angle_alpha   90.00
_cell.angle_beta   90.00
_cell.angle_gamma   90.00
#
_symmetry.space_group_name_H-M   'P 1'
#
loop_
_entity.id
_entity.type
_entity.pdbx_description
1 polymer ?
#
loop_
_entity_poly.entity_id
_entity_poly.type
_entity_poly.pdbx_seq_one_letter_code
_entity_poly.pdbx_strand_id
1 'polypeptide(L)'
;MGGEKQKEVREKRREELEEARFMPVARGVEDEELNRELKGKLRWDDPAMAFLTQKEDGAAAPNRYGIRPGHRWDGVDRGNGWEGERFRALNRTKRNKDLDFAWQEDT
;
A
#
# COMPACT_ATOMS: atom_id res chain seq x y z
N MET A 1 -1.99 -25.54 -4.34
CA MET A 1 -1.29 -25.22 -3.07
C MET A 1 -0.75 -23.80 -3.19
N GLY A 2 -1.08 -22.89 -2.28
CA GLY A 2 -0.62 -21.49 -2.31
C GLY A 2 -0.81 -20.84 -0.93
N GLY A 3 0.04 -19.87 -0.59
CA GLY A 3 0.00 -19.15 0.70
C GLY A 3 -1.25 -18.28 0.84
N GLU A 4 -1.57 -17.84 2.07
CA GLU A 4 -2.78 -17.07 2.38
C GLU A 4 -2.93 -15.83 1.49
N LYS A 5 -1.86 -15.04 1.31
CA LYS A 5 -1.90 -13.86 0.45
C LYS A 5 -2.23 -14.19 -1.02
N GLN A 6 -1.76 -15.33 -1.52
CA GLN A 6 -2.05 -15.76 -2.88
C GLN A 6 -3.52 -16.18 -3.05
N LYS A 7 -4.12 -16.75 -2.00
CA LYS A 7 -5.55 -17.06 -1.97
C LYS A 7 -6.38 -15.78 -1.94
N GLU A 8 -6.03 -14.83 -1.06
CA GLU A 8 -6.70 -13.53 -0.98
C GLU A 8 -6.67 -12.78 -2.32
N VAL A 9 -5.50 -12.73 -2.98
CA VAL A 9 -5.37 -12.08 -4.30
C VAL A 9 -6.23 -12.78 -5.34
N ARG A 10 -6.31 -14.12 -5.31
CA ARG A 10 -7.15 -14.88 -6.24
C ARG A 10 -8.64 -14.61 -6.00
N GLU A 11 -9.06 -14.55 -4.75
CA GLU A 11 -10.46 -14.28 -4.38
C GLU A 11 -10.86 -12.87 -4.77
N LYS A 12 -10.07 -11.85 -4.41
CA LYS A 12 -10.28 -10.47 -4.85
C LYS A 12 -10.35 -10.36 -6.37
N ARG A 13 -9.44 -11.05 -7.07
CA ARG A 13 -9.46 -11.04 -8.54
C ARG A 13 -10.74 -11.65 -9.11
N ARG A 14 -11.31 -12.67 -8.47
CA ARG A 14 -12.58 -13.27 -8.87
C ARG A 14 -13.73 -12.29 -8.66
N GLU A 15 -13.77 -11.64 -7.50
CA GLU A 15 -14.78 -10.63 -7.14
C GLU A 15 -14.73 -9.44 -8.10
N GLU A 16 -13.54 -8.90 -8.36
CA GLU A 16 -13.33 -7.81 -9.33
C GLU A 16 -13.88 -8.16 -10.73
N LEU A 17 -13.69 -9.41 -11.19
CA LEU A 17 -14.18 -9.84 -12.50
C LEU A 17 -15.70 -10.00 -12.52
N GLU A 18 -16.30 -10.45 -11.42
CA GLU A 18 -17.74 -10.55 -11.27
C GLU A 18 -18.38 -9.15 -11.25
N GLU A 19 -17.79 -8.22 -10.53
CA GLU A 19 -18.26 -6.84 -10.42
C GLU A 19 -18.06 -6.06 -11.73
N ALA A 20 -16.90 -6.20 -12.37
CA ALA A 20 -16.61 -5.56 -13.66
C ALA A 20 -17.58 -5.98 -14.77
N ARG A 21 -18.24 -7.13 -14.64
CA ARG A 21 -19.30 -7.54 -15.57
C ARG A 21 -20.50 -6.57 -15.55
N PHE A 22 -20.77 -5.94 -14.41
CA PHE A 22 -21.90 -5.04 -14.21
C PHE A 22 -21.50 -3.55 -14.18
N MET A 23 -20.21 -3.23 -14.04
CA MET A 23 -19.74 -1.85 -14.02
C MET A 23 -19.89 -1.16 -15.40
N PRO A 24 -20.31 0.12 -15.44
CA PRO A 24 -20.27 0.92 -16.66
C PRO A 24 -18.84 1.28 -17.05
N VAL A 25 -18.60 1.55 -18.34
CA VAL A 25 -17.27 1.89 -18.87
C VAL A 25 -16.72 3.21 -18.30
N ALA A 26 -17.59 4.17 -18.02
CA ALA A 26 -17.22 5.47 -17.46
C ALA A 26 -17.88 5.69 -16.10
N ARG A 27 -17.12 6.22 -15.14
CA ARG A 27 -17.63 6.66 -13.84
C ARG A 27 -18.11 8.11 -13.92
N GLY A 28 -19.28 8.39 -13.38
CA GLY A 28 -19.87 9.74 -13.29
C GLY A 28 -19.78 10.34 -11.88
N VAL A 29 -20.29 11.56 -11.72
CA VAL A 29 -20.39 12.22 -10.40
C VAL A 29 -21.34 11.47 -9.46
N GLU A 30 -22.30 10.73 -10.03
CA GLU A 30 -23.33 9.98 -9.31
C GLU A 30 -22.87 8.59 -8.86
N ASP A 31 -21.62 8.19 -9.12
CA ASP A 31 -21.08 6.88 -8.71
C ASP A 31 -21.06 6.76 -7.17
N GLU A 32 -22.01 6.01 -6.62
CA GLU A 32 -22.19 5.87 -5.17
C GLU A 32 -21.00 5.20 -4.49
N GLU A 33 -20.36 4.23 -5.14
CA GLU A 33 -19.24 3.47 -4.59
C GLU A 33 -18.01 4.37 -4.49
N LEU A 34 -17.68 5.08 -5.56
CA LEU A 34 -16.59 6.05 -5.57
C LEU A 34 -16.83 7.16 -4.54
N ASN A 35 -18.05 7.68 -4.46
CA ASN A 35 -18.40 8.70 -3.48
C ASN A 35 -18.25 8.21 -2.04
N ARG A 36 -18.58 6.93 -1.78
CA ARG A 36 -18.37 6.29 -0.47
C ARG A 36 -16.89 6.14 -0.15
N GLU A 37 -16.08 5.70 -1.11
CA GLU A 37 -14.63 5.59 -0.95
C GLU A 37 -14.00 6.96 -0.64
N LEU A 38 -14.36 8.00 -1.41
CA LEU A 38 -13.83 9.36 -1.24
C LEU A 38 -14.17 9.94 0.15
N LYS A 39 -15.37 9.69 0.65
CA LYS A 39 -15.77 10.10 2.01
C LYS A 39 -15.03 9.32 3.10
N GLY A 40 -14.59 8.10 2.82
CA GLY A 40 -13.82 7.28 3.76
C GLY A 40 -12.32 7.58 3.80
N LYS A 41 -11.79 8.39 2.87
CA LYS A 41 -10.35 8.72 2.84
C LYS A 41 -9.95 9.52 4.07
N LEU A 42 -9.00 8.99 4.83
CA LEU A 42 -8.42 9.68 5.97
C LEU A 42 -7.63 10.91 5.48
N ARG A 43 -7.94 12.07 6.03
CA ARG A 43 -7.28 13.34 5.70
C ARG A 43 -6.46 13.79 6.89
N TRP A 44 -5.15 13.91 6.72
CA TRP A 44 -4.24 14.26 7.83
C TRP A 44 -4.52 15.62 8.48
N ASP A 45 -5.13 16.55 7.73
CA ASP A 45 -5.45 17.93 8.13
C ASP A 45 -6.90 18.11 8.61
N ASP A 46 -7.65 17.02 8.82
CA ASP A 46 -9.04 17.09 9.30
C ASP A 46 -9.10 17.07 10.84
N PRO A 47 -9.64 18.10 11.50
CA PRO A 47 -9.75 18.13 12.96
C PRO A 47 -10.62 17.00 13.54
N ALA A 48 -11.56 16.44 12.78
CA ALA A 48 -12.40 15.33 13.24
C ALA A 48 -11.62 14.01 13.33
N MET A 49 -10.48 13.87 12.64
CA MET A 49 -9.65 12.66 12.67
C MET A 49 -9.18 12.30 14.07
N ALA A 50 -8.83 13.29 14.89
CA ALA A 50 -8.35 13.07 16.25
C ALA A 50 -9.37 12.31 17.13
N PHE A 51 -10.65 12.34 16.77
CA PHE A 51 -11.74 11.70 17.52
C PHE A 51 -12.20 10.37 16.90
N LEU A 52 -11.94 10.17 15.60
CA LEU A 52 -12.45 9.02 14.83
C LEU A 52 -11.40 7.91 14.62
N THR A 53 -10.15 8.11 15.03
CA THR A 53 -9.08 7.13 14.79
C THR A 53 -9.31 5.82 15.56
N GLN A 54 -9.26 4.70 14.84
CA GLN A 54 -9.15 3.37 15.42
C GLN A 54 -7.68 3.04 15.73
N LYS A 55 -7.47 2.07 16.62
CA LYS A 55 -6.15 1.60 17.03
C LYS A 55 -5.41 0.98 15.85
N GLU A 56 -4.22 1.47 15.53
CA GLU A 56 -3.37 0.87 14.50
C GLU A 56 -2.72 -0.44 14.98
N ASP A 57 -2.53 -1.37 14.04
CA ASP A 57 -1.74 -2.59 14.27
C ASP A 57 -0.28 -2.24 14.58
N GLY A 58 0.38 -3.08 15.37
CA GLY A 58 1.76 -2.86 15.81
C GLY A 58 2.76 -2.69 14.66
N ALA A 59 3.83 -1.92 14.93
CA ALA A 59 4.87 -1.65 13.95
C ALA A 59 5.63 -2.94 13.57
N ALA A 60 5.72 -3.22 12.27
CA ALA A 60 6.49 -4.31 11.71
C ALA A 60 7.50 -3.77 10.68
N ALA A 61 8.64 -4.44 10.55
CA ALA A 61 9.61 -4.09 9.52
C ALA A 61 8.97 -4.27 8.12
N PRO A 62 9.14 -3.30 7.21
CA PRO A 62 8.61 -3.42 5.86
C PRO A 62 9.36 -4.52 5.10
N ASN A 63 8.63 -5.25 4.26
CA ASN A 63 9.20 -6.25 3.36
C ASN A 63 8.90 -5.91 1.90
N ARG A 64 9.59 -6.58 0.98
CA ARG A 64 9.42 -6.35 -0.47
C ARG A 64 7.97 -6.55 -0.96
N TYR A 65 7.22 -7.42 -0.30
CA TYR A 65 5.89 -7.86 -0.75
C TYR A 65 4.74 -7.11 -0.06
N GLY A 66 5.03 -6.18 0.86
CA GLY A 66 4.01 -5.50 1.66
C GLY A 66 3.15 -6.43 2.51
N ILE A 67 3.61 -7.65 2.78
CA ILE A 67 2.85 -8.64 3.56
C ILE A 67 3.07 -8.31 5.04
N ARG A 68 2.00 -7.96 5.74
CA ARG A 68 2.08 -7.77 7.20
C ARG A 68 2.29 -9.11 7.90
N PRO A 69 3.04 -9.14 9.00
CA PRO A 69 3.14 -10.35 9.81
C PRO A 69 1.76 -10.76 10.34
N GLY A 70 1.57 -12.06 10.54
CA GLY A 70 0.33 -12.57 11.11
C GLY A 70 0.16 -12.17 12.57
N HIS A 71 -1.07 -12.25 13.07
CA HIS A 71 -1.44 -11.84 14.43
C HIS A 71 -0.69 -12.57 15.57
N ARG A 72 0.01 -13.68 15.27
CA ARG A 72 0.79 -14.48 16.23
C ARG A 72 2.27 -14.10 16.28
N TRP A 73 2.70 -13.14 15.46
CA TRP A 73 4.07 -12.67 15.47
C TRP A 73 4.35 -11.90 16.76
N ASP A 74 5.52 -12.13 17.35
CA ASP A 74 5.90 -11.61 18.67
C ASP A 74 6.55 -10.22 18.62
N GLY A 75 6.64 -9.61 17.45
CA GLY A 75 7.21 -8.27 17.26
C GLY A 75 8.73 -8.23 17.15
N VAL A 76 9.44 -9.36 17.33
CA VAL A 76 10.91 -9.39 17.29
C VAL A 76 11.38 -9.74 15.87
N ASP A 77 12.14 -8.82 15.26
CA ASP A 77 12.81 -9.07 13.99
C ASP A 77 13.98 -10.05 14.19
N ARG A 78 13.95 -11.16 13.45
CA ARG A 78 14.96 -12.22 13.44
C ARG A 78 15.59 -12.42 12.07
N GLY A 79 15.41 -11.44 11.17
CA GLY A 79 15.99 -11.47 9.83
C GLY A 79 17.50 -11.25 9.82
N ASN A 80 18.12 -11.54 8.68
CA ASN A 80 19.54 -11.30 8.43
C ASN A 80 19.88 -9.85 8.00
N GLY A 81 18.90 -8.94 8.02
CA GLY A 81 19.06 -7.54 7.60
C GLY A 81 18.99 -7.28 6.07
N TRP A 82 18.82 -8.32 5.24
CA TRP A 82 18.80 -8.19 3.77
C TRP A 82 17.77 -7.20 3.24
N GLU A 83 16.56 -7.18 3.81
CA GLU A 83 15.51 -6.26 3.37
C GLU A 83 15.89 -4.80 3.61
N GLY A 84 16.49 -4.50 4.76
CA GLY A 84 17.02 -3.17 5.08
C GLY A 84 18.11 -2.74 4.10
N GLU A 85 19.07 -3.63 3.80
CA GLU A 85 20.12 -3.35 2.81
C GLU A 85 19.55 -3.09 1.41
N ARG A 86 18.55 -3.88 1.01
CA ARG A 86 17.86 -3.70 -0.26
C ARG A 86 17.18 -2.33 -0.34
N PHE A 87 16.47 -1.89 0.70
CA PHE A 87 15.84 -0.57 0.69
C PHE A 87 16.87 0.55 0.61
N ARG A 88 18.00 0.44 1.33
CA ARG A 88 19.12 1.39 1.19
C ARG A 88 19.68 1.41 -0.23
N ALA A 89 19.85 0.25 -0.86
CA ALA A 89 20.32 0.16 -2.24
C ALA A 89 19.34 0.82 -3.23
N LEU A 90 18.05 0.58 -3.09
CA LEU A 90 17.02 1.22 -3.93
C LEU A 90 17.02 2.75 -3.77
N ASN A 91 17.11 3.24 -2.52
CA ASN A 91 17.17 4.67 -2.25
C ASN A 91 18.43 5.31 -2.86
N ARG A 92 19.58 4.63 -2.82
CA ARG A 92 20.82 5.09 -3.48
C ARG A 92 20.63 5.21 -4.99
N THR A 93 20.06 4.18 -5.64
CA THR A 93 19.80 4.22 -7.08
C THR A 93 18.84 5.34 -7.45
N LYS A 94 17.75 5.52 -6.69
CA LYS A 94 16.79 6.60 -6.94
C LYS A 94 17.45 7.97 -6.80
N ARG A 95 18.16 8.22 -5.69
CA ARG A 95 18.89 9.46 -5.45
C ARG A 95 19.88 9.77 -6.57
N ASN A 96 20.64 8.78 -7.04
CA ASN A 96 21.62 9.03 -8.10
C ASN A 96 20.95 9.42 -9.43
N LYS A 97 19.78 8.85 -9.75
CA LYS A 97 19.00 9.26 -10.93
C LYS A 97 18.47 10.68 -10.78
N ASP A 98 17.94 11.01 -9.61
CA ASP A 98 17.41 12.35 -9.32
C ASP A 98 18.53 13.41 -9.41
N LEU A 99 19.73 13.08 -8.91
CA LEU A 99 20.92 13.92 -9.06
C LEU A 99 21.31 14.07 -10.52
N ASP A 100 21.48 12.97 -11.26
CA ASP A 100 21.88 12.99 -12.67
C ASP A 100 20.92 13.82 -13.52
N PHE A 101 19.61 13.70 -13.28
CA PHE A 101 18.60 14.55 -13.89
C PHE A 101 18.81 16.04 -13.55
N ALA A 102 19.02 16.38 -12.28
CA ALA A 102 19.28 17.76 -11.86
C ALA A 102 20.57 18.33 -12.48
N TRP A 103 21.61 17.52 -12.69
CA TRP A 103 22.84 17.94 -13.37
C TRP A 103 22.64 18.17 -14.87
N GLN A 104 21.79 17.38 -15.53
CA GLN A 104 21.46 17.57 -16.94
C GLN A 104 20.64 18.84 -17.18
N GLU A 105 19.73 19.19 -16.28
CA GLU A 105 18.89 20.40 -16.41
C GLU A 105 19.68 21.70 -16.17
N ASP A 106 20.84 21.65 -15.49
CA ASP A 106 21.70 22.80 -15.20
C ASP A 106 22.79 23.05 -16.28
N THR A 107 22.80 22.26 -17.38
CA THR A 107 23.73 22.39 -18.52
C THR A 107 23.01 22.81 -19.79
#